data_AF-A0A0R1YMI3-F1
#
_entry.id   AF-A0A0R1YMI3-F1
#
_cell.length_a   1.000
_cell.length_b   1.000
_cell.length_c   1.000
_cell.angle_alpha   90.00
_cell.angle_beta   90.00
_cell.angle_gamma   90.00
#
_symmetry.space_group_name_H-M   'P 1'
#
loop_
_entity.id
_entity.type
_entity.pdbx_description
1 polymer ?
#
loop_
_entity_poly.entity_id
_entity_poly.type
_entity_poly.pdbx_seq_one_letter_code
_entity_poly.pdbx_strand_id
1 'polypeptide(L)'
;MTANRSAQIQLVIKIVIPLVVWMLFSNIGLASFFTNHDLLYLLFLALGFSGILSQIRSKDKQPILFFACDAVVAVLGAKLLMTNGSFVNWLLVLDFCLANLLILTKLINEPHCQWIIYGIISGSGIVFLFNVTYHHYFSLMALMSITVLIFANIFFSFPVFMKNSSHLSLFVIMLLILGLCVTLSLSILKVLMIAAILGFYLFFEWRVNDRNYDKRNNTSLVCLLLFSLVTCL
;
A
#
# COMPACT_ATOMS: atom_id res chain seq x y z
N MET A 1 -15.22 -13.53 24.28
CA MET A 1 -15.71 -13.47 22.88
C MET A 1 -15.49 -12.11 22.19
N THR A 2 -15.41 -10.98 22.92
CA THR A 2 -15.19 -9.64 22.33
C THR A 2 -13.78 -9.40 21.77
N ALA A 3 -12.74 -9.93 22.43
CA ALA A 3 -11.33 -9.78 21.99
C ALA A 3 -11.03 -10.43 20.62
N ASN A 4 -11.71 -11.53 20.28
CA ASN A 4 -11.54 -12.18 18.97
C ASN A 4 -12.16 -11.38 17.83
N ARG A 5 -13.29 -10.70 18.09
CA ARG A 5 -13.95 -9.84 17.08
C ARG A 5 -13.11 -8.60 16.76
N SER A 6 -12.49 -7.96 17.76
CA SER A 6 -11.63 -6.80 17.51
C SER A 6 -10.40 -7.17 16.68
N ALA A 7 -9.78 -8.33 16.93
CA ALA A 7 -8.64 -8.80 16.16
C ALA A 7 -9.01 -9.14 14.70
N GLN A 8 -10.17 -9.76 14.48
CA GLN A 8 -10.69 -10.05 13.14
C GLN A 8 -10.99 -8.76 12.36
N ILE A 9 -11.65 -7.79 12.97
CA ILE A 9 -11.95 -6.50 12.33
C ILE A 9 -10.65 -5.77 11.95
N GLN A 10 -9.63 -5.77 12.82
CA GLN A 10 -8.33 -5.17 12.52
C GLN A 10 -7.64 -5.85 11.32
N LEU A 11 -7.72 -7.17 11.23
CA LEU A 11 -7.17 -7.92 10.10
C LEU A 11 -7.88 -7.56 8.79
N VAL A 12 -9.21 -7.51 8.80
CA VAL A 12 -9.99 -7.08 7.64
C VAL A 12 -9.61 -5.66 7.23
N ILE A 13 -9.49 -4.74 8.17
CA ILE A 13 -9.07 -3.35 7.90
C ILE A 13 -7.69 -3.31 7.23
N LYS A 14 -6.72 -4.09 7.73
CA LYS A 14 -5.36 -4.18 7.17
C LYS A 14 -5.31 -4.74 5.75
N ILE A 15 -6.33 -5.49 5.31
CA ILE A 15 -6.41 -6.06 3.96
C ILE A 15 -7.24 -5.16 3.03
N VAL A 16 -8.40 -4.70 3.50
CA VAL A 16 -9.37 -3.95 2.68
C VAL A 16 -8.88 -2.54 2.41
N ILE A 17 -8.30 -1.84 3.40
CA ILE A 17 -7.86 -0.45 3.20
C ILE A 17 -6.79 -0.35 2.09
N PRO A 18 -5.69 -1.13 2.11
CA PRO A 18 -4.71 -1.08 1.02
C PRO A 18 -5.33 -1.37 -0.35
N LEU A 19 -6.23 -2.36 -0.43
CA LEU A 19 -6.95 -2.68 -1.67
C LEU A 19 -7.72 -1.46 -2.21
N VAL A 20 -8.51 -0.81 -1.35
CA VAL A 20 -9.28 0.39 -1.73
C VAL A 20 -8.36 1.53 -2.16
N VAL A 21 -7.24 1.74 -1.45
CA VAL A 21 -6.22 2.71 -1.82
C VAL A 21 -5.67 2.43 -3.22
N TRP A 22 -5.36 1.17 -3.54
CA TRP A 22 -4.87 0.80 -4.87
C TRP A 22 -5.93 1.03 -5.96
N MET A 23 -7.20 0.72 -5.68
CA MET A 23 -8.29 1.03 -6.60
C MET A 23 -8.41 2.54 -6.86
N LEU A 24 -8.30 3.38 -5.83
CA LEU A 24 -8.32 4.85 -5.99
C LEU A 24 -7.16 5.35 -6.85
N PHE A 25 -5.93 4.90 -6.56
CA PHE A 25 -4.74 5.29 -7.31
C PHE A 25 -4.68 4.75 -8.74
N SER A 26 -5.45 3.71 -9.04
CA SER A 26 -5.59 3.21 -10.41
C SER A 26 -6.37 4.15 -11.33
N ASN A 27 -7.14 5.09 -10.77
CA ASN A 27 -7.99 6.02 -11.51
C ASN A 27 -9.01 5.34 -12.45
N ILE A 28 -9.50 4.16 -12.05
CA ILE A 28 -10.51 3.38 -12.77
C ILE A 28 -11.83 3.50 -12.01
N GLY A 29 -12.95 3.67 -12.74
CA GLY A 29 -14.27 3.67 -12.13
C GLY A 29 -14.55 2.35 -11.39
N LEU A 30 -15.06 2.44 -10.16
CA LEU A 30 -15.29 1.26 -9.29
C LEU A 30 -16.12 0.15 -9.97
N ALA A 31 -17.11 0.52 -10.80
CA ALA A 31 -17.94 -0.44 -11.53
C ALA A 31 -17.14 -1.31 -12.51
N SER A 32 -16.05 -0.78 -13.09
CA SER A 32 -15.22 -1.49 -14.05
C SER A 32 -14.52 -2.71 -13.45
N PHE A 33 -14.20 -2.67 -12.15
CA PHE A 33 -13.59 -3.80 -11.44
C PHE A 33 -14.51 -5.01 -11.29
N PHE A 34 -15.82 -4.81 -11.35
CA PHE A 34 -16.81 -5.88 -11.19
C PHE A 34 -17.45 -6.31 -12.52
N THR A 35 -17.26 -5.52 -13.58
CA THR A 35 -17.84 -5.80 -14.89
C THR A 35 -16.80 -6.31 -15.89
N ASN A 36 -15.53 -5.93 -15.75
CA ASN A 36 -14.44 -6.44 -16.58
C ASN A 36 -13.77 -7.66 -15.91
N HIS A 37 -13.75 -8.79 -16.63
CA HIS A 37 -13.21 -10.06 -16.13
C HIS A 37 -11.71 -9.99 -15.80
N ASP A 38 -10.91 -9.26 -16.58
CA ASP A 38 -9.48 -9.13 -16.35
C ASP A 38 -9.19 -8.27 -15.12
N LEU A 39 -9.97 -7.21 -14.91
CA LEU A 39 -9.87 -6.39 -13.70
C LEU A 39 -10.35 -7.14 -12.45
N LEU A 40 -11.41 -7.94 -12.57
CA LEU A 40 -11.89 -8.78 -11.48
C LEU A 40 -10.84 -9.83 -11.09
N TYR A 41 -10.18 -10.43 -12.08
CA TYR A 41 -9.06 -11.34 -11.86
C TYR A 41 -7.92 -10.65 -11.10
N LEU A 42 -7.50 -9.48 -11.56
CA LEU A 42 -6.46 -8.68 -10.90
C LEU A 42 -6.91 -8.22 -9.50
N LEU A 43 -8.20 -7.99 -9.26
CA LEU A 43 -8.73 -7.67 -7.94
C LEU A 43 -8.56 -8.83 -6.95
N PHE A 44 -8.81 -10.07 -7.38
CA PHE A 44 -8.55 -11.25 -6.52
C PHE A 44 -7.06 -11.43 -6.24
N LEU A 45 -6.21 -11.19 -7.24
CA LEU A 45 -4.77 -11.21 -7.06
C LEU A 45 -4.33 -10.12 -6.06
N ALA A 46 -4.83 -8.89 -6.21
CA ALA A 46 -4.60 -7.77 -5.30
C ALA A 46 -5.10 -8.09 -3.87
N LEU A 47 -6.24 -8.76 -3.72
CA LEU A 47 -6.74 -9.19 -2.42
C LEU A 47 -5.76 -10.16 -1.74
N GLY A 48 -5.27 -11.16 -2.48
CA GLY A 48 -4.24 -12.08 -1.98
C GLY A 48 -2.97 -11.34 -1.57
N PHE A 49 -2.49 -10.43 -2.42
CA PHE A 49 -1.27 -9.67 -2.16
C PHE A 49 -1.40 -8.71 -0.97
N SER A 50 -2.54 -8.04 -0.82
CA SER A 50 -2.88 -7.26 0.36
C SER A 50 -2.89 -8.13 1.62
N GLY A 51 -3.39 -9.37 1.51
CA GLY A 51 -3.29 -10.39 2.56
C GLY A 51 -1.85 -10.64 3.01
N ILE A 52 -0.91 -10.81 2.08
CA ILE A 52 0.51 -10.98 2.38
C ILE A 52 1.07 -9.73 3.09
N LEU A 53 0.82 -8.54 2.55
CA LEU A 53 1.31 -7.28 3.13
C LEU A 53 0.75 -7.01 4.54
N SER A 54 -0.50 -7.44 4.81
CA SER A 54 -1.09 -7.37 6.14
C SER A 54 -0.29 -8.16 7.19
N GLN A 55 0.40 -9.23 6.77
CA GLN A 55 1.26 -10.04 7.63
C GLN A 55 2.62 -9.39 7.88
N ILE A 56 3.12 -8.58 6.94
CA ILE A 56 4.31 -7.73 7.18
C ILE A 56 4.01 -6.70 8.27
N ARG A 57 2.81 -6.12 8.25
CA ARG A 57 2.36 -5.06 9.19
C ARG A 57 1.78 -5.57 10.51
N SER A 58 1.71 -6.88 10.71
CA SER A 58 1.10 -7.43 11.91
C SER A 58 2.17 -7.81 12.91
N LYS A 59 1.96 -7.39 14.17
CA LYS A 59 2.84 -7.76 15.28
C LYS A 59 2.81 -9.28 15.50
N ASP A 60 1.62 -9.86 15.44
CA ASP A 60 1.40 -11.31 15.53
C ASP A 60 1.09 -11.85 14.13
N LYS A 61 2.05 -12.58 13.56
CA LYS A 61 1.91 -13.19 12.22
C LYS A 61 1.00 -14.41 12.29
N GLN A 62 0.08 -14.52 11.33
CA GLN A 62 -0.81 -15.65 11.14
C GLN A 62 -0.30 -16.51 9.97
N PRO A 63 0.45 -17.59 10.22
CA PRO A 63 1.10 -18.37 9.17
C PRO A 63 0.09 -18.99 8.20
N ILE A 64 -1.07 -19.43 8.69
CA ILE A 64 -2.13 -20.03 7.86
C ILE A 64 -2.63 -19.02 6.82
N LEU A 65 -2.91 -17.78 7.26
CA LEU A 65 -3.36 -16.72 6.36
C LEU A 65 -2.26 -16.35 5.36
N PHE A 66 -1.02 -16.25 5.83
CA PHE A 66 0.12 -16.01 4.95
C PHE A 66 0.22 -17.06 3.85
N PHE A 67 0.25 -18.35 4.16
CA PHE A 67 0.36 -19.42 3.16
C PHE A 67 -0.86 -19.48 2.23
N ALA A 68 -2.06 -19.23 2.73
CA ALA A 68 -3.26 -19.18 1.90
C ALA A 68 -3.18 -18.03 0.87
N CYS A 69 -2.82 -16.82 1.33
CA CYS A 69 -2.65 -15.66 0.46
C CYS A 69 -1.47 -15.83 -0.52
N ASP A 70 -0.36 -16.39 -0.05
CA ASP A 70 0.83 -16.69 -0.86
C ASP A 70 0.51 -17.66 -2.00
N ALA A 71 -0.20 -18.76 -1.69
CA ALA A 71 -0.66 -19.72 -2.69
C ALA A 71 -1.60 -19.07 -3.73
N VAL A 72 -2.53 -18.22 -3.28
CA VAL A 72 -3.42 -17.48 -4.20
C VAL A 72 -2.62 -16.59 -5.14
N VAL A 73 -1.68 -15.79 -4.62
CA VAL A 73 -0.85 -14.90 -5.46
C VAL A 73 0.09 -15.69 -6.37
N ALA A 74 0.67 -16.80 -5.90
CA ALA A 74 1.53 -17.65 -6.71
C ALA A 74 0.77 -18.29 -7.88
N VAL A 75 -0.42 -18.87 -7.62
CA VAL A 75 -1.23 -19.52 -8.66
C VAL A 75 -1.77 -18.50 -9.66
N LEU A 76 -2.35 -17.39 -9.18
CA LEU A 76 -2.87 -16.35 -10.06
C LEU A 76 -1.73 -15.59 -10.78
N GLY A 77 -0.60 -15.37 -10.11
CA GLY A 77 0.59 -14.77 -10.72
C GLY A 77 1.18 -15.65 -11.82
N ALA A 78 1.31 -16.95 -11.57
CA ALA A 78 1.80 -17.90 -12.57
C ALA A 78 0.89 -17.95 -13.80
N LYS A 79 -0.43 -18.05 -13.61
CA LYS A 79 -1.40 -18.00 -14.72
C LYS A 79 -1.27 -16.69 -15.51
N LEU A 80 -1.09 -15.55 -14.84
CA LEU A 80 -0.93 -14.24 -15.48
C LEU A 80 0.32 -14.20 -16.38
N LEU A 81 1.46 -14.71 -15.87
CA LEU A 81 2.72 -14.79 -16.64
C LEU A 81 2.63 -15.72 -17.84
N MET A 82 1.98 -16.88 -17.69
CA MET A 82 1.82 -17.85 -18.78
C MET A 82 0.88 -17.34 -19.88
N THR A 83 -0.14 -16.56 -19.51
CA THR A 83 -1.14 -16.03 -20.45
C THR A 83 -0.60 -14.79 -21.18
N ASN A 84 0.11 -13.93 -20.47
CA ASN A 84 0.70 -12.71 -21.01
C ASN A 84 2.13 -12.56 -20.47
N GLY A 85 3.14 -12.92 -21.26
CA GLY A 85 4.55 -12.82 -20.88
C GLY A 85 5.11 -11.39 -20.87
N SER A 86 4.27 -10.37 -20.72
CA SER A 86 4.69 -8.96 -20.78
C SER A 86 5.64 -8.63 -19.62
N PHE A 87 6.65 -7.79 -19.89
CA PHE A 87 7.58 -7.26 -18.88
C PHE A 87 6.84 -6.64 -17.67
N VAL A 88 5.65 -6.09 -17.92
CA VAL A 88 4.75 -5.52 -16.91
C VAL A 88 4.39 -6.53 -15.81
N ASN A 89 4.20 -7.80 -16.15
CA ASN A 89 3.82 -8.85 -15.20
C ASN A 89 5.00 -9.29 -14.32
N TRP A 90 6.24 -9.05 -14.74
CA TRP A 90 7.43 -9.33 -13.93
C TRP A 90 7.59 -8.38 -12.75
N LEU A 91 7.05 -7.16 -12.84
CA LEU A 91 7.02 -6.21 -11.73
C LEU A 91 6.27 -6.81 -10.53
N LEU A 92 5.15 -7.50 -10.79
CA LEU A 92 4.39 -8.18 -9.75
C LEU A 92 5.14 -9.37 -9.13
N VAL A 93 5.91 -10.10 -9.93
CA VAL A 93 6.77 -11.18 -9.42
C VAL A 93 7.85 -10.62 -8.50
N LEU A 94 8.45 -9.50 -8.89
CA LEU A 94 9.44 -8.81 -8.08
C LEU A 94 8.83 -8.34 -6.75
N ASP A 95 7.66 -7.71 -6.79
CA ASP A 95 6.91 -7.29 -5.59
C ASP A 95 6.59 -8.49 -4.68
N PHE A 96 6.14 -9.61 -5.26
CA PHE A 96 5.85 -10.85 -4.56
C PHE A 96 7.08 -11.49 -3.90
N CYS A 97 8.20 -11.56 -4.62
CA CYS A 97 9.46 -12.06 -4.10
C CYS A 97 9.99 -11.19 -2.95
N LEU A 98 9.93 -9.86 -3.10
CA LEU A 98 10.35 -8.93 -2.05
C LEU A 98 9.44 -9.00 -0.82
N ALA A 99 8.13 -9.13 -1.00
CA ALA A 99 7.19 -9.33 0.11
C ALA A 99 7.53 -10.60 0.91
N ASN A 100 7.78 -11.70 0.20
CA ASN A 100 8.21 -12.97 0.79
C ASN A 100 9.56 -12.85 1.52
N LEU A 101 10.51 -12.14 0.91
CA LEU A 101 11.83 -11.91 1.50
C LEU A 101 11.73 -11.11 2.80
N LEU A 102 10.88 -10.08 2.86
CA LEU A 102 10.60 -9.32 4.08
C LEU A 102 9.92 -10.14 5.19
N ILE A 103 9.11 -11.15 4.84
CA ILE A 103 8.38 -11.95 5.83
C ILE A 103 9.21 -13.12 6.36
N LEU A 104 9.85 -13.86 5.45
CA LEU A 104 10.44 -15.17 5.69
C LEU A 104 11.93 -15.14 5.98
N THR A 105 12.64 -14.10 5.50
CA THR A 105 14.10 -14.04 5.61
C THR A 105 14.54 -12.94 6.55
N LYS A 106 15.68 -13.18 7.20
CA LYS A 106 16.47 -12.17 7.90
C LYS A 106 17.54 -11.55 6.99
N LEU A 107 17.39 -11.69 5.67
CA LEU A 107 18.40 -11.18 4.73
C LEU A 107 18.47 -9.64 4.80
N ILE A 108 17.31 -9.01 4.97
CA ILE A 108 17.17 -7.57 5.17
C ILE A 108 16.76 -7.35 6.61
N ASN A 109 17.72 -7.12 7.50
CA ASN A 109 17.45 -6.85 8.92
C ASN A 109 17.45 -5.36 9.27
N GLU A 110 17.86 -4.49 8.34
CA GLU A 110 17.90 -3.06 8.57
C GLU A 110 16.49 -2.45 8.44
N PRO A 111 15.97 -1.76 9.48
CA PRO A 111 14.59 -1.27 9.50
C PRO A 111 14.32 -0.21 8.41
N HIS A 112 15.32 0.63 8.10
CA HIS A 112 15.21 1.62 7.02
C HIS A 112 15.04 0.96 5.65
N CYS A 113 15.80 -0.11 5.39
CA CYS A 113 15.71 -0.85 4.13
C CYS A 113 14.35 -1.56 4.02
N GLN A 114 13.91 -2.25 5.08
CA GLN A 114 12.59 -2.90 5.12
C GLN A 114 11.45 -1.89 4.87
N TRP A 115 11.56 -0.71 5.47
CA TRP A 115 10.58 0.36 5.34
C TRP A 115 10.45 0.89 3.90
N ILE A 116 11.58 1.16 3.24
CA ILE A 116 11.59 1.62 1.85
C ILE A 116 11.08 0.53 0.91
N ILE A 117 11.54 -0.71 1.08
CA ILE A 117 11.08 -1.84 0.25
C ILE A 117 9.58 -2.02 0.40
N TYR A 118 9.06 -2.01 1.64
CA TYR A 118 7.63 -2.08 1.89
C TYR A 118 6.88 -0.96 1.15
N GLY A 119 7.38 0.28 1.21
CA GLY A 119 6.79 1.42 0.52
C GLY A 119 6.69 1.25 -0.99
N ILE A 120 7.72 0.67 -1.60
CA ILE A 120 7.78 0.41 -3.05
C ILE A 120 6.80 -0.71 -3.42
N ILE A 121 6.84 -1.84 -2.73
CA ILE A 121 6.05 -3.03 -3.11
C ILE A 121 4.59 -2.95 -2.68
N SER A 122 4.19 -1.96 -1.86
CA SER A 122 2.84 -1.84 -1.32
C SER A 122 1.83 -1.32 -2.36
N GLY A 123 1.64 -2.09 -3.43
CA GLY A 123 0.59 -1.91 -4.43
C GLY A 123 1.02 -1.18 -5.71
N SER A 124 2.28 -0.74 -5.83
CA SER A 124 2.74 -0.06 -7.06
C SER A 124 2.58 -0.96 -8.29
N GLY A 125 3.00 -2.23 -8.24
CA GLY A 125 2.81 -3.19 -9.32
C GLY A 125 1.35 -3.51 -9.61
N ILE A 126 0.51 -3.62 -8.57
CA ILE A 126 -0.94 -3.85 -8.72
C ILE A 126 -1.63 -2.67 -9.42
N VAL A 127 -1.36 -1.44 -8.97
CA VAL A 127 -1.94 -0.21 -9.55
C VAL A 127 -1.47 -0.01 -10.98
N PHE A 128 -0.22 -0.36 -11.26
CA PHE A 128 0.32 -0.36 -12.61
C PHE A 128 -0.41 -1.35 -13.51
N LEU A 129 -0.63 -2.58 -13.05
CA LEU A 129 -1.39 -3.59 -13.80
C LEU A 129 -2.82 -3.17 -14.06
N PHE A 130 -3.52 -2.64 -13.06
CA PHE A 130 -4.87 -2.10 -13.24
C PHE A 130 -4.92 -1.05 -14.35
N ASN A 131 -4.00 -0.08 -14.32
CA ASN A 131 -3.91 0.97 -15.33
C ASN A 131 -3.68 0.41 -16.73
N VAL A 132 -2.68 -0.46 -16.91
CA VAL A 132 -2.31 -1.01 -18.23
C VAL A 132 -3.42 -1.91 -18.77
N THR A 133 -4.06 -2.71 -17.92
CA THR A 133 -5.17 -3.59 -18.32
C THR A 133 -6.42 -2.81 -18.75
N TYR A 134 -6.72 -1.69 -18.10
CA TYR A 134 -7.92 -0.91 -18.42
C TYR A 134 -7.71 0.15 -19.50
N HIS A 135 -6.63 0.91 -19.44
CA HIS A 135 -6.37 2.01 -20.36
C HIS A 135 -5.58 1.58 -21.61
N HIS A 136 -4.95 0.40 -21.61
CA HIS A 136 -4.07 -0.09 -22.68
C HIS A 136 -2.84 0.78 -22.98
N TYR A 137 -2.59 1.83 -22.20
CA TYR A 137 -1.37 2.64 -22.23
C TYR A 137 -1.02 3.13 -20.83
N PHE A 138 0.23 3.55 -20.63
CA PHE A 138 0.71 4.09 -19.37
C PHE A 138 1.06 5.57 -19.52
N SER A 139 0.32 6.44 -18.81
CA SER A 139 0.49 7.89 -18.90
C SER A 139 1.49 8.43 -17.88
N LEU A 140 2.05 9.62 -18.17
CA LEU A 140 2.88 10.34 -17.20
C LEU A 140 2.11 10.63 -15.90
N MET A 141 0.81 10.93 -15.99
CA MET A 141 -0.04 11.14 -14.83
C MET A 141 -0.19 9.87 -13.98
N ALA A 142 -0.32 8.69 -14.61
CA ALA A 142 -0.33 7.41 -13.89
C ALA A 142 1.01 7.14 -13.19
N LEU A 143 2.14 7.48 -13.82
CA LEU A 143 3.47 7.38 -13.19
C LEU A 143 3.61 8.29 -11.97
N MET A 144 3.19 9.55 -12.09
CA MET A 144 3.20 10.51 -10.98
C MET A 144 2.27 10.05 -9.86
N SER A 145 1.09 9.50 -10.18
CA SER A 145 0.15 8.92 -9.23
C SER A 145 0.76 7.74 -8.45
N ILE A 146 1.40 6.79 -9.14
CA ILE A 146 2.12 5.67 -8.51
C ILE A 146 3.28 6.17 -7.65
N THR A 147 4.00 7.20 -8.09
CA THR A 147 5.08 7.81 -7.31
C THR A 147 4.56 8.40 -6.01
N VAL A 148 3.43 9.11 -6.05
CA VAL A 148 2.75 9.62 -4.85
C VAL A 148 2.30 8.47 -3.95
N LEU A 149 1.76 7.37 -4.50
CA LEU A 149 1.40 6.18 -3.73
C LEU A 149 2.61 5.58 -3.00
N ILE A 150 3.75 5.44 -3.67
CA ILE A 150 4.99 4.93 -3.05
C ILE A 150 5.39 5.81 -1.87
N PHE A 151 5.48 7.13 -2.05
CA PHE A 151 5.85 8.02 -0.95
C PHE A 151 4.81 8.05 0.18
N ALA A 152 3.52 7.96 -0.14
CA ALA A 152 2.46 7.83 0.86
C ALA A 152 2.59 6.52 1.66
N ASN A 153 2.86 5.40 0.98
CA ASN A 153 3.10 4.11 1.64
C ASN A 153 4.31 4.18 2.55
N ILE A 154 5.42 4.80 2.12
CA ILE A 154 6.58 5.03 2.97
C ILE A 154 6.16 5.87 4.19
N PHE A 155 5.57 7.04 3.99
CA PHE A 155 5.20 7.95 5.07
C PHE A 155 4.29 7.29 6.12
N PHE A 156 3.21 6.62 5.68
CA PHE A 156 2.24 6.02 6.58
C PHE A 156 2.68 4.65 7.14
N SER A 157 3.65 3.95 6.55
CA SER A 157 4.16 2.68 7.11
C SER A 157 5.23 2.85 8.19
N PHE A 158 5.68 4.08 8.46
CA PHE A 158 6.69 4.40 9.48
C PHE A 158 6.56 3.66 10.82
N PRO A 159 5.40 3.64 11.53
CA PRO A 159 5.26 3.00 12.84
C PRO A 159 5.43 1.48 12.82
N VAL A 160 5.37 0.86 11.64
CA VAL A 160 5.56 -0.59 11.49
C VAL A 160 7.05 -0.96 11.61
N PHE A 161 7.94 -0.13 11.07
CA PHE A 161 9.37 -0.45 10.93
C PHE A 161 10.28 0.40 11.82
N MET A 162 9.90 1.65 12.10
CA MET A 162 10.73 2.63 12.78
C MET A 162 10.29 2.81 14.24
N LYS A 163 11.17 2.46 15.18
CA LYS A 163 10.88 2.52 16.63
C LYS A 163 11.54 3.68 17.37
N ASN A 164 12.69 4.20 16.92
CA ASN A 164 13.51 5.12 17.72
C ASN A 164 14.26 6.22 16.91
N SER A 165 13.97 6.43 15.61
CA SER A 165 14.79 7.34 14.81
C SER A 165 14.06 8.17 13.76
N SER A 166 14.54 9.43 13.68
CA SER A 166 14.45 10.40 12.58
C SER A 166 13.05 10.86 12.15
N HIS A 167 12.37 11.66 12.98
CA HIS A 167 11.23 12.48 12.55
C HIS A 167 11.58 13.41 11.38
N LEU A 168 12.87 13.74 11.20
CA LEU A 168 13.37 14.50 10.06
C LEU A 168 13.13 13.75 8.74
N SER A 169 13.30 12.43 8.70
CA SER A 169 13.00 11.64 7.49
C SER A 169 11.53 11.72 7.09
N LEU A 170 10.61 11.63 8.07
CA LEU A 170 9.17 11.84 7.84
C LEU A 170 8.88 13.24 7.31
N PHE A 171 9.50 14.27 7.89
CA PHE A 171 9.32 15.64 7.43
C PHE A 171 9.80 15.83 5.98
N VAL A 172 10.95 15.26 5.60
CA VAL A 172 11.45 15.30 4.23
C VAL A 172 10.48 14.59 3.28
N ILE A 173 9.99 13.40 3.63
CA ILE A 173 9.01 12.67 2.82
C ILE A 173 7.70 13.46 2.69
N MET A 174 7.24 14.12 3.75
CA MET A 174 6.07 15.01 3.70
C MET A 174 6.26 16.12 2.67
N LEU A 175 7.41 16.79 2.66
CA LEU A 175 7.72 17.83 1.67
C LEU A 175 7.76 17.27 0.24
N LEU A 176 8.32 16.06 0.04
CA LEU A 176 8.32 15.40 -1.26
C LEU A 176 6.89 15.10 -1.75
N ILE A 177 6.02 14.59 -0.88
CA ILE A 177 4.60 14.33 -1.22
C ILE A 177 3.92 15.64 -1.62
N LEU A 178 4.09 16.72 -0.85
CA LEU A 178 3.50 18.02 -1.16
C LEU A 178 4.02 18.58 -2.49
N GLY A 179 5.33 18.47 -2.75
CA GLY A 179 5.92 18.84 -4.03
C GLY A 179 5.30 18.10 -5.20
N LEU A 180 5.18 16.77 -5.10
CA LEU A 180 4.54 15.93 -6.12
C LEU A 180 3.06 16.29 -6.32
N CYS A 181 2.32 16.59 -5.24
CA CYS A 181 0.92 17.00 -5.31
C CYS A 181 0.74 18.34 -6.04
N VAL A 182 1.67 19.28 -5.84
CA VAL A 182 1.70 20.55 -6.60
C VAL A 182 2.01 20.29 -8.07
N THR A 183 2.96 19.40 -8.39
CA THR A 183 3.28 19.02 -9.77
C THR A 183 2.11 18.33 -10.48
N LEU A 184 1.30 17.56 -9.76
CA LEU A 184 0.07 16.95 -10.25
C LEU A 184 -1.06 17.96 -10.54
N SER A 185 -0.81 19.27 -10.37
CA SER A 185 -1.78 20.34 -10.59
C SER A 185 -3.08 20.18 -9.79
N LEU A 186 -3.01 19.56 -8.62
CA LEU A 186 -4.15 19.44 -7.71
C LEU A 186 -4.61 20.83 -7.27
N SER A 187 -5.93 20.99 -7.10
CA SER A 187 -6.50 22.25 -6.60
C SER A 187 -5.89 22.63 -5.25
N ILE A 188 -5.76 23.94 -5.00
CA ILE A 188 -5.18 24.48 -3.74
C ILE A 188 -5.90 23.91 -2.52
N LEU A 189 -7.24 23.77 -2.57
CA LEU A 189 -8.02 23.18 -1.49
C LEU A 189 -7.60 21.73 -1.20
N LYS A 190 -7.38 20.89 -2.22
CA LYS A 190 -6.88 19.52 -2.06
C LYS A 190 -5.49 19.50 -1.44
N VAL A 191 -4.58 20.37 -1.89
CA VAL A 191 -3.22 20.48 -1.33
C VAL A 191 -3.26 20.87 0.15
N LEU A 192 -4.13 21.81 0.55
CA LEU A 192 -4.30 22.19 1.96
C LEU A 192 -4.85 21.03 2.81
N MET A 193 -5.83 20.28 2.30
CA MET A 193 -6.35 19.10 2.99
C MET A 193 -5.29 18.01 3.13
N ILE A 194 -4.50 17.76 2.09
CA ILE A 194 -3.36 16.83 2.12
C ILE A 194 -2.35 17.26 3.18
N ALA A 195 -1.96 18.55 3.20
CA ALA A 195 -1.03 19.09 4.19
C ALA A 195 -1.57 18.92 5.62
N ALA A 196 -2.87 19.12 5.84
CA ALA A 196 -3.51 18.90 7.14
C ALA A 196 -3.45 17.42 7.56
N ILE A 197 -3.72 16.48 6.65
CA ILE A 197 -3.66 15.03 6.95
C ILE A 197 -2.23 14.60 7.27
N LEU A 198 -1.24 15.01 6.46
CA LEU A 198 0.16 14.67 6.67
C LEU A 198 0.69 15.30 7.97
N GLY A 199 0.36 16.56 8.23
CA GLY A 199 0.74 17.27 9.45
C GLY A 199 0.12 16.67 10.70
N PHE A 200 -1.16 16.30 10.65
CA PHE A 200 -1.84 15.58 11.73
C PHE A 200 -1.12 14.26 12.04
N TYR A 201 -0.80 13.47 11.02
CA TYR A 201 -0.12 12.20 11.20
C TYR A 201 1.30 12.37 11.77
N LEU A 202 2.06 13.36 11.28
CA LEU A 202 3.39 13.68 11.81
C LEU A 202 3.32 14.06 13.30
N PHE A 203 2.35 14.91 13.67
CA PHE A 203 2.13 15.30 15.06
C PHE A 203 1.71 14.12 15.94
N PHE A 204 0.81 13.27 15.44
CA PHE A 204 0.37 12.06 16.13
C PHE A 204 1.54 11.12 16.41
N GLU A 205 2.38 10.86 15.42
CA GLU A 205 3.58 10.02 15.56
C GLU A 205 4.60 10.59 16.54
N TRP A 206 4.66 11.92 16.69
CA TRP A 206 5.55 12.56 17.67
C TRP A 206 5.05 12.45 19.12
N ARG A 207 3.73 12.34 19.32
CA ARG A 207 3.11 12.38 20.66
C ARG A 207 2.75 11.01 21.23
N VAL A 208 2.52 10.02 20.37
CA VAL A 208 1.98 8.72 20.82
C VAL A 208 3.08 7.78 21.27
N ASN A 209 2.87 7.16 22.43
CA ASN A 209 3.77 6.15 23.00
C ASN A 209 3.89 4.92 22.09
N ASP A 210 5.13 4.47 21.86
CA ASP A 210 5.47 3.31 21.03
C ASP A 210 4.80 2.00 21.47
N ARG A 211 4.40 1.92 22.74
CA ARG A 211 3.71 0.74 23.30
C ARG A 211 2.33 0.49 22.67
N ASN A 212 1.70 1.48 22.04
CA ASN A 212 0.37 1.39 21.44
C ASN A 212 0.39 1.04 19.94
N TYR A 213 1.07 -0.05 19.57
CA TYR A 213 1.31 -0.45 18.18
C TYR A 213 0.04 -0.53 17.32
N ASP A 214 -1.00 -1.23 17.78
CA ASP A 214 -2.21 -1.44 16.98
C ASP A 214 -2.97 -0.12 16.73
N LYS A 215 -2.99 0.77 17.73
CA LYS A 215 -3.61 2.09 17.59
C LYS A 215 -2.86 2.92 16.55
N ARG A 216 -1.53 2.94 16.59
CA ARG A 216 -0.71 3.66 15.61
C ARG A 216 -0.90 3.12 14.19
N ASN A 217 -0.85 1.80 14.03
CA ASN A 217 -1.01 1.15 12.74
C ASN A 217 -2.40 1.41 12.12
N ASN A 218 -3.45 1.38 12.94
CA ASN A 218 -4.81 1.70 12.48
C ASN A 218 -4.97 3.18 12.11
N THR A 219 -4.44 4.10 12.93
CA THR A 219 -4.45 5.53 12.59
C THR A 219 -3.69 5.79 11.29
N SER A 220 -2.52 5.17 11.11
CA SER A 220 -1.76 5.21 9.85
C SER A 220 -2.60 4.79 8.65
N LEU A 221 -3.31 3.65 8.73
CA LEU A 221 -4.17 3.16 7.67
C LEU A 221 -5.32 4.12 7.35
N VAL A 222 -5.96 4.68 8.38
CA VAL A 222 -7.04 5.65 8.20
C VAL A 222 -6.51 6.93 7.56
N CYS A 223 -5.36 7.44 8.01
CA CYS A 223 -4.74 8.61 7.39
C CYS A 223 -4.33 8.35 5.94
N LEU A 224 -3.79 7.16 5.62
CA LEU A 224 -3.51 6.75 4.24
C LEU A 224 -4.78 6.73 3.39
N LEU A 225 -5.89 6.19 3.92
CA LEU A 225 -7.17 6.17 3.21
C LEU A 225 -7.70 7.58 2.96
N LEU A 226 -7.71 8.45 3.98
CA LEU A 226 -8.15 9.84 3.84
C LEU A 226 -7.27 10.61 2.84
N PHE A 227 -5.95 10.43 2.92
CA PHE A 227 -5.02 11.00 1.96
C PHE A 227 -5.33 10.55 0.53
N SER A 228 -5.58 9.25 0.34
CA SER A 228 -5.91 8.67 -0.96
C SER A 228 -7.23 9.20 -1.51
N LEU A 229 -8.26 9.33 -0.66
CA LEU A 229 -9.55 9.92 -1.04
C LEU A 229 -9.39 11.37 -1.52
N VAL A 230 -8.66 12.19 -0.78
CA VAL A 230 -8.44 13.60 -1.16
C VAL A 230 -7.58 13.73 -2.42
N THR A 231 -6.63 12.83 -2.62
CA THR A 231 -5.71 12.87 -3.75
C THR A 231 -6.39 12.41 -5.04
N CYS A 232 -7.23 11.38 -4.97
CA CYS A 232 -7.79 10.70 -6.14
C CYS A 232 -9.25 11.09 -6.49
N LEU A 233 -10.03 11.66 -5.55
CA LEU A 233 -11.37 12.22 -5.79
C LEU A 233 -11.28 13.74 -5.82
#